data_AF-K1SAE4-F1
#
_entry.id   AF-K1SAE4-F1
#
_cell.length_a   1.000
_cell.length_b   1.000
_cell.length_c   1.000
_cell.angle_alpha   90.00
_cell.angle_beta   90.00
_cell.angle_gamma   90.00
#
_symmetry.space_group_name_H-M   'P 1'
#
loop_
_entity.id
_entity.type
_entity.pdbx_description
1 polymer ?
#
loop_
_entity_poly.entity_id
_entity_poly.type
_entity_poly.pdbx_seq_one_letter_code
_entity_poly.pdbx_strand_id
1 'polypeptide(L)'
;MGYVPYDVKINESVARTLEYAYDDWCIYQFGKALGKSKKELKPFAKRAMNYEKVFDRENGLMRGRLLNGKFQSPFNPLKWGDTFTEGNAWHYTWSVFHDPEGLIRLMGGKEKFNQMLDSVFLLPPVFDNSYYGFTIHEIREMQVMNMGNYAHGNQPIQHAIYLYDY
;
A
#
# COMPACT_ATOMS: atom_id res chain seq x y z
N MET A 1 -13.49 5.63 11.15
CA MET A 1 -13.08 4.33 10.57
C MET A 1 -11.58 4.33 10.27
N GLY A 2 -11.04 5.38 9.64
CA GLY A 2 -9.59 5.52 9.42
C GLY A 2 -9.08 4.80 8.18
N TYR A 3 -9.99 4.45 7.26
CA TYR A 3 -9.72 3.88 5.94
C TYR A 3 -10.99 4.07 5.10
N VAL A 4 -10.84 4.00 3.77
CA VAL A 4 -11.95 3.90 2.83
C VAL A 4 -12.39 2.43 2.77
N PRO A 5 -13.66 2.09 3.08
CA PRO A 5 -14.09 0.69 3.02
C PRO A 5 -14.13 0.14 1.60
N TYR A 6 -13.92 -1.17 1.47
CA TYR A 6 -13.94 -1.89 0.20
C TYR A 6 -15.36 -2.03 -0.39
N ASP A 7 -16.39 -2.18 0.45
CA ASP A 7 -17.76 -2.55 0.09
C ASP A 7 -18.75 -1.37 0.04
N VAL A 8 -18.26 -0.14 -0.15
CA VAL A 8 -19.09 1.09 -0.16
C VAL A 8 -19.13 1.81 -1.51
N LYS A 9 -18.88 1.09 -2.61
CA LYS A 9 -18.91 1.62 -3.98
C LYS A 9 -17.88 2.74 -4.24
N ILE A 10 -16.75 2.68 -3.53
CA ILE A 10 -15.57 3.53 -3.78
C ILE A 10 -14.42 2.58 -4.12
N ASN A 11 -14.02 2.57 -5.39
CA ASN A 11 -12.92 1.75 -5.87
C ASN A 11 -11.57 2.31 -5.37
N GLU A 12 -10.51 1.51 -5.50
CA GLU A 12 -9.12 1.88 -5.19
C GLU A 12 -8.95 2.24 -3.70
N SER A 13 -9.76 1.59 -2.84
CA SER A 13 -9.94 1.94 -1.45
C SER A 13 -8.66 1.87 -0.59
N VAL A 14 -7.79 0.88 -0.84
CA VAL A 14 -6.51 0.76 -0.13
C VAL A 14 -5.48 1.74 -0.66
N ALA A 15 -5.37 1.91 -1.98
CA ALA A 15 -4.49 2.91 -2.59
C ALA A 15 -4.78 4.31 -2.03
N ARG A 16 -6.06 4.72 -2.05
CA ARG A 16 -6.53 5.98 -1.46
C ARG A 16 -6.21 6.08 0.04
N THR A 17 -6.43 4.99 0.79
CA THR A 17 -6.17 5.01 2.24
C THR A 17 -4.68 5.21 2.56
N LEU A 18 -3.78 4.58 1.80
CA LEU A 18 -2.34 4.69 1.99
C LEU A 18 -1.84 6.08 1.63
N GLU A 19 -2.23 6.59 0.46
CA GLU A 19 -1.84 7.93 0.01
C GLU A 19 -2.41 9.02 0.92
N TYR A 20 -3.68 8.91 1.35
CA TYR A 20 -4.24 9.86 2.32
C TYR A 20 -3.52 9.84 3.67
N ALA A 21 -3.01 8.69 4.11
CA ALA A 21 -2.21 8.63 5.34
C ALA A 21 -0.89 9.41 5.17
N TYR A 22 -0.23 9.28 4.03
CA TYR A 22 0.95 10.08 3.71
C TYR A 22 0.61 11.58 3.58
N ASP A 23 -0.51 11.92 2.95
CA ASP A 23 -0.97 13.30 2.82
C ASP A 23 -1.27 13.94 4.19
N ASP A 24 -1.92 13.21 5.09
CA ASP A 24 -2.16 13.64 6.47
C ASP A 24 -0.82 13.84 7.22
N TRP A 25 0.21 13.04 6.94
CA TRP A 25 1.56 13.27 7.47
C TRP A 25 2.18 14.56 6.91
N CYS A 26 2.04 14.83 5.61
CA CYS A 26 2.50 16.07 4.98
C CYS A 26 1.83 17.31 5.62
N ILE A 27 0.52 17.27 5.80
CA ILE A 27 -0.24 18.35 6.48
C ILE A 27 0.25 18.53 7.92
N TYR A 28 0.49 17.42 8.63
CA TYR A 28 1.05 17.44 9.98
C TYR A 28 2.42 18.14 10.03
N GLN A 29 3.34 17.80 9.12
CA GLN A 29 4.67 18.42 9.08
C GLN A 29 4.59 19.91 8.71
N PHE A 30 3.78 20.28 7.73
CA PHE A 30 3.62 21.69 7.35
C PHE A 30 3.00 22.52 8.49
N GLY A 31 2.00 21.97 9.16
CA GLY A 31 1.39 22.61 10.33
C GLY A 31 2.38 22.81 11.48
N LYS A 32 3.32 21.88 11.71
CA LYS A 32 4.42 22.09 12.66
C LYS A 32 5.32 23.26 12.26
N ALA A 33 5.68 23.36 10.98
CA ALA A 33 6.51 24.45 10.47
C ALA A 33 5.84 25.82 10.61
N LEU A 34 4.51 25.88 10.53
CA LEU A 34 3.72 27.08 10.76
C LEU A 34 3.47 27.42 12.24
N GLY A 35 3.98 26.62 13.18
CA GLY A 35 3.76 26.84 14.61
C GLY A 35 2.33 26.58 15.08
N LYS A 36 1.56 25.75 14.36
CA LYS A 36 0.18 25.39 14.76
C LYS A 36 0.16 24.62 16.07
N SER A 37 -0.94 24.75 16.81
CA SER A 37 -1.06 24.11 18.13
C SER A 37 -1.12 22.59 18.03
N LYS A 38 -0.66 21.90 19.07
CA LYS A 38 -0.81 20.43 19.18
C LYS A 38 -2.26 19.97 19.03
N LYS A 39 -3.23 20.79 19.47
CA LYS A 39 -4.67 20.49 19.35
C LYS A 39 -5.12 20.48 17.89
N GLU A 40 -4.70 21.47 17.10
CA GLU A 40 -5.00 21.54 15.66
C GLU A 40 -4.33 20.41 14.88
N LEU A 41 -3.12 20.00 15.27
CA LEU A 41 -2.35 18.98 14.56
C LEU A 41 -2.69 17.54 14.95
N LYS A 42 -3.36 17.33 16.09
CA LYS A 42 -3.69 16.01 16.61
C LYS A 42 -4.45 15.10 15.61
N PRO A 43 -5.44 15.58 14.83
CA PRO A 43 -6.13 14.74 13.86
C PRO A 43 -5.19 14.22 12.76
N PHE A 44 -4.32 15.08 12.22
CA PHE A 44 -3.39 14.75 11.14
C PHE A 44 -2.32 13.76 11.61
N ALA A 45 -1.74 13.99 12.80
CA ALA A 45 -0.81 13.03 13.42
C ALA A 45 -1.45 11.64 13.61
N LYS A 46 -2.72 11.59 14.02
CA LYS A 46 -3.45 10.33 14.19
C LYS A 46 -3.74 9.66 12.85
N ARG A 47 -4.15 10.43 11.84
CA ARG A 47 -4.54 9.90 10.54
C ARG A 47 -3.34 9.50 9.67
N ALA A 48 -2.16 10.07 9.91
CA ALA A 48 -0.91 9.59 9.34
C ALA A 48 -0.65 8.10 9.62
N MET A 49 -1.24 7.55 10.69
CA MET A 49 -1.13 6.12 11.04
C MET A 49 -2.26 5.26 10.46
N ASN A 50 -3.07 5.79 9.53
CA ASN A 50 -4.21 5.06 8.97
C ASN A 50 -3.79 3.88 8.07
N TYR A 51 -2.56 3.85 7.56
CA TYR A 51 -2.04 2.70 6.80
C TYR A 51 -2.10 1.40 7.62
N GLU A 52 -1.94 1.46 8.94
CA GLU A 52 -2.08 0.31 9.84
C GLU A 52 -3.48 -0.33 9.78
N LYS A 53 -4.51 0.42 9.36
CA LYS A 53 -5.89 -0.06 9.32
C LYS A 53 -6.15 -1.04 8.19
N VAL A 54 -5.32 -1.02 7.14
CA VAL A 54 -5.46 -1.88 5.96
C VAL A 54 -4.35 -2.92 5.87
N PHE A 55 -3.48 -3.03 6.88
CA PHE A 55 -2.43 -4.06 6.94
C PHE A 55 -2.98 -5.38 7.48
N ASP A 56 -2.99 -6.42 6.64
CA ASP A 56 -3.35 -7.78 7.02
C ASP A 56 -2.12 -8.53 7.55
N ARG A 57 -2.09 -8.76 8.87
CA ARG A 57 -0.98 -9.44 9.55
C ARG A 57 -0.82 -10.91 9.14
N GLU A 58 -1.89 -11.55 8.68
CA GLU A 58 -1.84 -12.95 8.23
C GLU A 58 -1.00 -13.09 6.96
N ASN A 59 -1.23 -12.19 6.00
CA ASN A 59 -0.55 -12.20 4.71
C ASN A 59 0.70 -11.31 4.67
N GLY A 60 0.87 -10.38 5.62
CA GLY A 60 1.95 -9.39 5.58
C GLY A 60 1.78 -8.33 4.49
N LEU A 61 0.58 -8.17 3.97
CA LEU A 61 0.26 -7.30 2.83
C LEU A 61 -0.89 -6.35 3.17
N MET A 62 -0.97 -5.24 2.44
CA MET A 62 -2.14 -4.38 2.49
C MET A 62 -3.33 -5.07 1.82
N ARG A 63 -4.51 -4.91 2.41
CA ARG A 63 -5.72 -5.64 2.03
C ARG A 63 -6.95 -4.76 2.23
N GLY A 64 -7.88 -4.84 1.29
CA GLY A 64 -9.18 -4.17 1.36
C GLY A 64 -9.90 -4.50 2.66
N ARG A 65 -10.53 -3.50 3.26
CA ARG A 65 -11.22 -3.66 4.54
C ARG A 65 -12.67 -3.23 4.41
N LEU A 66 -13.59 -4.12 4.78
CA LEU A 66 -15.03 -3.92 4.70
C LEU A 66 -15.48 -2.89 5.74
N LEU A 67 -16.66 -2.30 5.53
CA LEU A 67 -17.27 -1.32 6.43
C LEU A 67 -17.44 -1.88 7.85
N ASN A 68 -17.69 -3.18 7.97
CA ASN A 68 -17.82 -3.88 9.25
C ASN A 68 -16.48 -4.17 9.95
N GLY A 69 -15.34 -3.76 9.36
CA GLY A 69 -14.01 -3.90 9.94
C GLY A 69 -13.29 -5.22 9.63
N LYS A 70 -13.93 -6.19 8.95
CA LYS A 70 -13.28 -7.41 8.45
C LYS A 70 -12.48 -7.12 7.18
N PHE A 71 -11.44 -7.91 6.90
CA PHE A 71 -10.74 -7.84 5.62
C PHE A 71 -11.56 -8.48 4.49
N GLN A 72 -11.40 -8.01 3.26
CA GLN A 72 -12.15 -8.51 2.11
C GLN A 72 -11.76 -9.95 1.80
N SER A 73 -12.74 -10.82 1.59
CA SER A 73 -12.53 -12.24 1.28
C SER A 73 -13.41 -12.66 0.09
N PRO A 74 -12.91 -13.46 -0.86
CA PRO A 74 -11.55 -14.00 -0.94
C PRO A 74 -10.48 -12.91 -1.19
N PHE A 75 -9.24 -13.18 -0.82
CA PHE A 75 -8.09 -12.30 -1.07
C PHE A 75 -7.18 -12.90 -2.12
N ASN A 76 -6.96 -12.14 -3.20
CA ASN A 76 -5.95 -12.43 -4.21
C ASN A 76 -4.92 -11.28 -4.20
N PRO A 77 -3.69 -11.48 -3.69
CA PRO A 77 -2.69 -10.41 -3.65
C PRO A 77 -2.15 -10.02 -5.02
N LEU A 78 -2.40 -10.83 -6.06
CA LEU A 78 -2.00 -10.59 -7.45
C LEU A 78 -3.09 -9.95 -8.30
N LYS A 79 -4.26 -9.64 -7.71
CA LYS A 79 -5.33 -8.93 -8.42
C LYS A 79 -4.97 -7.46 -8.59
N TRP A 80 -4.88 -7.03 -9.85
CA TRP A 80 -4.64 -5.65 -10.22
C TRP A 80 -5.94 -4.85 -10.19
N GLY A 81 -5.86 -3.60 -9.75
CA GLY A 81 -7.03 -2.74 -9.63
C GLY A 81 -7.88 -3.06 -8.39
N ASP A 82 -9.20 -2.88 -8.50
CA ASP A 82 -10.19 -3.17 -7.45
C ASP A 82 -9.97 -2.32 -6.18
N THR A 83 -9.12 -2.78 -5.26
CA THR A 83 -8.75 -2.03 -4.04
C THR A 83 -7.49 -1.18 -4.22
N PHE A 84 -6.74 -1.42 -5.30
CA PHE A 84 -5.53 -0.68 -5.68
C PHE A 84 -5.74 0.02 -7.04
N THR A 85 -4.84 0.93 -7.41
CA THR A 85 -4.85 1.62 -8.71
C THR A 85 -3.69 1.11 -9.55
N GLU A 86 -3.95 0.57 -10.75
CA GLU A 86 -2.89 0.17 -11.72
C GLU A 86 -1.82 -0.76 -11.15
N GLY A 87 -2.15 -1.51 -10.09
CA GLY A 87 -1.23 -2.38 -9.38
C GLY A 87 -1.98 -3.32 -8.47
N ASN A 88 -1.23 -4.13 -7.72
CA ASN A 88 -1.78 -5.11 -6.79
C ASN A 88 -1.17 -4.91 -5.38
N ALA A 89 -1.44 -5.85 -4.46
CA ALA A 89 -0.98 -5.74 -3.08
C ALA A 89 0.55 -5.73 -2.95
N TRP A 90 1.27 -6.42 -3.84
CA TRP A 90 2.74 -6.44 -3.88
C TRP A 90 3.37 -5.14 -4.35
N HIS A 91 2.59 -4.24 -4.98
CA HIS A 91 3.08 -2.92 -5.39
C HIS A 91 2.76 -1.87 -4.33
N TYR A 92 1.54 -1.89 -3.79
CA TYR A 92 1.07 -0.83 -2.88
C TYR A 92 1.43 -1.04 -1.41
N THR A 93 1.80 -2.25 -0.97
CA THR A 93 2.14 -2.48 0.45
C THR A 93 3.28 -1.57 0.94
N TRP A 94 4.14 -1.14 0.03
CA TRP A 94 5.30 -0.29 0.29
C TRP A 94 4.97 1.20 0.43
N SER A 95 3.73 1.63 0.16
CA SER A 95 3.30 3.05 0.19
C SER A 95 3.09 3.59 1.60
N VAL A 96 4.14 3.53 2.43
CA VAL A 96 4.22 4.08 3.79
C VAL A 96 5.49 4.94 3.88
N PHE A 97 5.58 5.94 3.00
CA PHE A 97 6.78 6.76 2.78
C PHE A 97 7.28 7.46 4.06
N HIS A 98 6.34 7.86 4.92
CA HIS A 98 6.61 8.65 6.12
C HIS A 98 6.95 7.82 7.36
N ASP A 99 6.68 6.51 7.35
CA ASP A 99 7.00 5.61 8.47
C ASP A 99 7.38 4.18 8.01
N PRO A 100 8.49 3.99 7.27
CA PRO A 100 8.99 2.66 6.92
C PRO A 100 9.28 1.78 8.14
N GLU A 101 9.79 2.37 9.22
CA GLU A 101 9.98 1.71 10.52
C GLU A 101 8.68 1.14 11.09
N GLY A 102 7.57 1.87 10.94
CA GLY A 102 6.23 1.40 11.27
C GLY A 102 5.81 0.19 10.45
N LEU A 103 6.09 0.20 9.15
CA LEU A 103 5.81 -0.93 8.27
C LEU A 103 6.67 -2.16 8.65
N ILE A 104 7.95 -1.97 8.95
CA ILE A 104 8.86 -3.01 9.46
C ILE A 104 8.27 -3.67 10.74
N ARG A 105 7.81 -2.84 11.69
CA ARG A 105 7.15 -3.34 12.92
C ARG A 105 5.86 -4.11 12.64
N LEU A 106 5.06 -3.67 11.67
CA LEU A 106 3.83 -4.36 11.27
C LEU A 106 4.13 -5.74 10.66
N MET A 107 5.15 -5.83 9.82
CA MET A 107 5.59 -7.07 9.17
C MET A 107 6.22 -8.07 10.15
N GLY A 108 6.74 -7.58 11.29
CA GLY A 108 7.28 -8.41 12.37
C GLY A 108 8.79 -8.33 12.53
N GLY A 109 9.43 -7.28 12.03
CA GLY A 109 10.88 -7.06 12.13
C GLY A 109 11.56 -6.94 10.77
N LYS A 110 12.82 -6.48 10.79
CA LYS A 110 13.61 -6.17 9.58
C LYS A 110 13.85 -7.41 8.71
N GLU A 111 14.05 -8.56 9.33
CA GLU A 111 14.26 -9.83 8.62
C GLU A 111 13.05 -10.19 7.77
N LYS A 112 11.84 -10.12 8.35
CA LYS A 112 10.60 -10.42 7.63
C LYS A 112 10.26 -9.35 6.60
N PHE A 113 10.57 -8.09 6.89
CA PHE A 113 10.44 -6.98 5.94
C PHE A 113 11.30 -7.23 4.68
N ASN A 114 12.59 -7.54 4.85
CA ASN A 114 13.49 -7.84 3.75
C ASN A 114 13.06 -9.07 2.97
N GLN A 115 12.63 -10.14 3.64
CA GLN A 115 12.10 -11.35 2.96
C GLN A 115 10.87 -11.04 2.09
N MET A 116 9.97 -10.17 2.57
CA MET A 116 8.81 -9.73 1.80
C MET A 116 9.23 -8.89 0.59
N LEU A 117 10.23 -8.02 0.76
CA LEU A 117 10.74 -7.17 -0.33
C LEU A 117 11.51 -8.00 -1.37
N ASP A 118 12.34 -8.96 -0.95
CA ASP A 118 12.99 -9.94 -1.81
C ASP A 118 11.97 -10.73 -2.64
N SER A 119 10.83 -11.10 -2.02
CA SER A 119 9.77 -11.86 -2.69
C SER A 119 9.18 -11.13 -3.90
N VAL A 120 9.19 -9.79 -3.93
CA VAL A 120 8.74 -9.02 -5.10
C VAL A 120 9.51 -9.44 -6.35
N PHE A 121 10.83 -9.64 -6.24
CA PHE A 121 11.70 -10.00 -7.36
C PHE A 121 11.64 -11.49 -7.71
N LEU A 122 11.29 -12.33 -6.73
CA LEU A 122 11.29 -13.80 -6.87
C LEU A 122 9.92 -14.34 -7.34
N LEU A 123 8.83 -13.64 -7.06
CA LEU A 123 7.49 -14.04 -7.49
C LEU A 123 7.38 -13.93 -9.02
N PRO A 124 6.97 -15.00 -9.73
CA PRO A 124 6.72 -14.92 -11.16
C PRO A 124 5.73 -13.78 -11.48
N PRO A 125 5.83 -13.10 -12.65
CA PRO A 125 4.96 -12.00 -13.05
C PRO A 125 3.54 -12.47 -13.44
N VAL A 126 2.94 -13.32 -12.61
CA VAL A 126 1.55 -13.75 -12.67
C VAL A 126 0.68 -12.62 -12.13
N PHE A 127 -0.47 -12.42 -12.76
CA PHE A 127 -1.40 -11.34 -12.45
C PHE A 127 -2.84 -11.83 -12.59
N ASP A 128 -3.77 -11.15 -11.93
CA ASP A 128 -5.20 -11.25 -12.16
C ASP A 128 -5.72 -9.88 -12.61
N ASN A 129 -6.21 -9.81 -13.85
CA ASN A 129 -6.73 -8.61 -14.49
C ASN A 129 -8.26 -8.58 -14.55
N SER A 130 -8.95 -9.42 -13.78
CA SER A 130 -10.43 -9.54 -13.80
C SER A 130 -11.16 -8.22 -13.53
N TYR A 131 -10.53 -7.28 -12.81
CA TYR A 131 -11.06 -5.92 -12.62
C TYR A 131 -11.15 -5.12 -13.93
N TYR A 132 -10.13 -5.21 -14.77
CA TYR A 132 -10.05 -4.48 -16.04
C TYR A 132 -10.75 -5.23 -17.19
N GLY A 133 -10.77 -6.57 -17.14
CA GLY A 133 -11.33 -7.43 -18.19
C GLY A 133 -10.40 -7.64 -19.39
N PHE A 134 -9.22 -7.01 -19.40
CA PHE A 134 -8.16 -7.19 -20.39
C PHE A 134 -6.79 -6.86 -19.79
N THR A 135 -5.70 -7.20 -20.48
CA THR A 135 -4.33 -6.85 -20.04
C THR A 135 -4.01 -5.42 -20.46
N ILE A 136 -4.04 -4.50 -19.49
CA ILE A 136 -3.57 -3.11 -19.65
C ILE A 136 -2.05 -3.08 -19.90
N HIS A 137 -1.53 -1.94 -20.38
CA HIS A 137 -0.13 -1.86 -20.80
C HIS A 137 0.84 -2.01 -19.61
N GLU A 138 0.50 -1.49 -18.44
CA GLU A 138 1.29 -1.59 -17.21
C GLU A 138 1.51 -3.05 -16.78
N ILE A 139 0.50 -3.90 -16.93
CA ILE A 139 0.64 -5.35 -16.70
C ILE A 139 1.61 -5.94 -17.71
N ARG A 140 1.43 -5.63 -19.00
CA ARG A 140 2.29 -6.15 -20.08
C ARG A 140 3.74 -5.73 -19.87
N GLU A 141 3.97 -4.48 -19.49
CA GLU A 141 5.29 -3.92 -19.19
C GLU A 141 5.97 -4.70 -18.07
N MET A 142 5.29 -4.96 -16.95
CA MET A 142 5.85 -5.81 -15.88
C MET A 142 6.24 -7.20 -16.40
N GLN A 143 5.37 -7.85 -17.19
CA GLN A 143 5.59 -9.23 -17.63
C GLN A 143 6.84 -9.42 -18.49
N VAL A 144 7.18 -8.46 -19.35
CA VAL A 144 8.28 -8.60 -20.31
C VAL A 144 9.66 -8.30 -19.72
N MET A 145 9.71 -7.71 -18.51
CA MET A 145 10.97 -7.28 -17.90
C MET A 145 11.75 -8.40 -17.22
N ASN A 146 11.11 -9.53 -16.90
CA ASN A 146 11.72 -10.65 -16.18
C ASN A 146 12.33 -10.23 -14.81
N MET A 147 11.60 -9.41 -14.05
CA MET A 147 12.00 -8.92 -12.72
C MET A 147 10.98 -9.29 -11.62
N GLY A 148 10.31 -10.44 -11.77
CA GLY A 148 9.23 -10.85 -10.88
C GLY A 148 8.03 -9.90 -10.93
N ASN A 149 7.48 -9.52 -9.78
CA ASN A 149 6.43 -8.50 -9.64
C ASN A 149 6.99 -7.07 -9.48
N TYR A 150 8.28 -6.83 -9.76
CA TYR A 150 8.83 -5.48 -9.72
C TYR A 150 8.42 -4.68 -10.97
N ALA A 151 7.23 -4.07 -10.92
CA ALA A 151 6.65 -3.27 -12.00
C ALA A 151 7.21 -1.83 -12.04
N HIS A 152 8.51 -1.65 -12.31
CA HIS A 152 9.18 -0.33 -12.30
C HIS A 152 8.52 0.72 -13.22
N GLY A 153 7.88 0.27 -14.29
CA GLY A 153 7.12 1.12 -15.22
C GLY A 153 5.97 1.89 -14.55
N ASN A 154 5.55 1.48 -13.35
CA ASN A 154 4.46 2.12 -12.61
C ASN A 154 4.92 2.75 -11.29
N GLN A 155 4.36 3.91 -10.94
CA GLN A 155 4.82 4.76 -9.83
C GLN A 155 4.75 4.13 -8.43
N PRO A 156 3.72 3.32 -8.06
CA PRO A 156 3.54 2.86 -6.68
C PRO A 156 4.70 2.05 -6.08
N ILE A 157 5.58 1.48 -6.92
CA ILE A 157 6.69 0.62 -6.47
C ILE A 157 8.08 1.24 -6.75
N GLN A 158 8.15 2.41 -7.38
CA GLN A 158 9.44 3.01 -7.79
C GLN A 158 10.37 3.26 -6.61
N HIS A 159 9.81 3.63 -5.45
CA HIS A 159 10.59 3.88 -4.22
C HIS A 159 10.95 2.61 -3.45
N ALA A 160 10.35 1.45 -3.75
CA ALA A 160 10.41 0.27 -2.89
C ALA A 160 11.84 -0.25 -2.68
N ILE A 161 12.73 -0.13 -3.67
CA ILE A 161 14.12 -0.58 -3.55
C ILE A 161 14.89 0.22 -2.48
N TYR A 162 14.60 1.52 -2.34
CA TYR A 162 15.25 2.35 -1.31
C TYR A 162 14.82 1.96 0.11
N LEU A 163 13.80 1.12 0.26
CA LEU A 163 13.39 0.63 1.57
C LEU A 163 14.36 -0.40 2.16
N TYR A 164 15.30 -0.97 1.37
CA TYR A 164 16.39 -1.79 1.92
C TYR A 164 17.31 -1.02 2.88
N ASP A 165 17.36 0.32 2.78
CA ASP A 165 18.22 1.18 3.61
C ASP A 165 17.68 1.37 5.04
N TYR A 166 16.41 1.03 5.31
CA TYR A 166 15.76 1.13 6.63
C TYR A 166 16.03 -0.11 7.48
#